data_AF-A0A401VXB5-F1
#
_entry.id   AF-A0A401VXB5-F1
#
_cell.length_a   1.000
_cell.length_b   1.000
_cell.length_c   1.000
_cell.angle_alpha   90.00
_cell.angle_beta   90.00
_cell.angle_gamma   90.00
#
_symmetry.space_group_name_H-M   'P 1'
#
loop_
_entity.id
_entity.type
_entity.pdbx_description
1 polymer ?
#
loop_
_entity_poly.entity_id
_entity_poly.type
_entity_poly.pdbx_seq_one_letter_code
_entity_poly.pdbx_strand_id
1 'polypeptide(L)'
;MVAAALLTLTGCGTEHATGPEHATGPERTTGPESATGSEGATRSGSTAGSRLFRDIAARCAGASTRLPSPPASDPPDNAALNPENSRYAENHGYKQTARITPNARCRGTAHAERITAELRKAGPAGVRNEGDLAALLERLAYPKDVTGVHRSGGSLGFTLSLPDGPCLTGRLGPPLDIETHGAYMEGGCAEPRGGH
;
A
#
# COMPACT_ATOMS: atom_id res chain seq x y z
N MET A 1 62.68 -35.41 11.74
CA MET A 1 63.45 -34.23 12.18
C MET A 1 62.49 -33.27 12.87
N VAL A 2 62.84 -32.89 14.12
CA VAL A 2 62.49 -31.66 14.88
C VAL A 2 60.98 -31.35 15.01
N ALA A 3 60.27 -31.73 16.08
CA ALA A 3 60.33 -31.27 17.48
C ALA A 3 60.02 -29.76 17.68
N ALA A 4 58.87 -29.43 18.27
CA ALA A 4 58.73 -28.51 19.40
C ALA A 4 57.23 -28.24 19.70
N ALA A 5 56.80 -28.71 20.86
CA ALA A 5 55.67 -28.17 21.60
C ALA A 5 56.10 -26.92 22.38
N LEU A 6 55.09 -26.19 22.92
CA LEU A 6 55.06 -25.31 24.12
C LEU A 6 54.30 -23.99 23.79
N LEU A 7 53.13 -23.77 24.44
CA LEU A 7 52.90 -22.84 25.58
C LEU A 7 53.14 -21.36 25.16
N THR A 8 52.32 -20.34 25.41
CA THR A 8 51.34 -20.04 26.48
C THR A 8 50.77 -18.63 26.26
N LEU A 9 49.64 -18.36 26.94
CA LEU A 9 49.24 -17.10 27.60
C LEU A 9 48.60 -15.94 26.80
N THR A 10 47.33 -15.74 27.16
CA THR A 10 46.59 -14.50 27.47
C THR A 10 47.25 -13.13 27.26
N GLY A 11 46.45 -12.19 26.73
CA GLY A 11 46.65 -10.76 26.95
C GLY A 11 45.50 -9.90 26.43
N CYS A 12 44.43 -9.73 27.22
CA CYS A 12 43.59 -8.53 27.17
C CYS A 12 44.32 -7.43 27.95
N GLY A 13 44.47 -6.24 27.39
CA GLY A 13 45.04 -5.09 28.08
C GLY A 13 44.76 -3.80 27.32
N THR A 14 43.73 -3.08 27.75
CA THR A 14 43.45 -1.68 27.43
C THR A 14 44.55 -0.78 27.98
N GLU A 15 44.89 0.31 27.27
CA GLU A 15 44.81 1.70 27.76
C GLU A 15 45.51 2.69 26.81
N HIS A 16 44.88 3.86 26.65
CA HIS A 16 45.40 5.04 25.97
C HIS A 16 46.46 5.76 26.81
N ALA A 17 47.50 6.31 26.19
CA ALA A 17 48.16 7.54 26.65
C ALA A 17 49.05 8.18 25.56
N THR A 18 48.51 9.26 24.99
CA THR A 18 49.08 10.56 24.58
C THR A 18 50.62 10.82 24.52
N GLY A 19 51.10 11.15 23.30
CA GLY A 19 52.07 12.22 22.96
C GLY A 19 53.58 11.88 22.92
N PRO A 20 54.48 12.74 22.36
CA PRO A 20 54.32 13.83 21.39
C PRO A 20 55.32 13.77 20.18
N GLU A 21 55.04 14.62 19.16
CA GLU A 21 55.93 15.27 18.17
C GLU A 21 56.80 14.50 17.14
N HIS A 22 56.41 14.73 15.86
CA HIS A 22 57.18 15.02 14.63
C HIS A 22 58.35 14.13 14.16
N ALA A 23 58.14 13.43 13.03
CA ALA A 23 59.04 13.47 11.86
C ALA A 23 58.36 12.95 10.57
N THR A 24 58.69 13.63 9.49
CA THR A 24 58.14 13.65 8.12
C THR A 24 58.44 12.40 7.27
N GLY A 25 57.48 11.97 6.44
CA GLY A 25 57.72 11.06 5.30
C GLY A 25 56.45 10.79 4.48
N PRO A 26 56.40 11.08 3.16
CA PRO A 26 55.19 10.98 2.35
C PRO A 26 55.17 9.66 1.57
N GLU A 27 54.09 8.89 1.67
CA GLU A 27 53.66 8.06 0.54
C GLU A 27 52.14 7.99 0.49
N ARG A 28 51.58 8.69 -0.50
CA ARG A 28 50.21 8.49 -0.94
C ARG A 28 50.17 7.16 -1.67
N THR A 29 49.45 6.19 -1.14
CA THR A 29 48.82 5.17 -1.99
C THR A 29 47.31 5.25 -1.79
N THR A 30 46.68 5.65 -2.88
CA THR A 30 45.26 5.85 -3.10
C THR A 30 44.51 4.53 -2.97
N GLY A 31 43.42 4.53 -2.19
CA GLY A 31 42.36 3.54 -2.31
C GLY A 31 41.40 3.51 -1.12
N PRO A 32 40.29 4.26 -1.12
CA PRO A 32 39.15 3.91 -0.29
C PRO A 32 38.27 2.91 -1.04
N GLU A 33 38.38 1.62 -0.70
CA GLU A 33 37.26 0.70 -0.89
C GLU A 33 36.18 1.05 0.13
N SER A 34 35.32 1.99 -0.26
CA SER A 34 34.06 2.24 0.42
C SER A 34 33.14 1.03 0.22
N ALA A 35 33.20 0.09 1.17
CA ALA A 35 32.16 -0.90 1.36
C ALA A 35 30.85 -0.17 1.71
N THR A 36 30.06 0.11 0.68
CA THR A 36 28.70 0.64 0.80
C THR A 36 27.81 -0.51 1.26
N GLY A 37 27.64 -0.61 2.58
CA GLY A 37 26.69 -1.51 3.21
C GLY A 37 25.25 -1.11 2.87
N SER A 38 24.52 -2.08 2.34
CA SER A 38 23.14 -2.05 1.88
C SER A 38 22.13 -1.59 2.94
N GLU A 39 21.64 -0.36 2.83
CA GLU A 39 20.41 0.11 3.49
C GLU A 39 19.61 1.06 2.57
N GLY A 40 19.19 0.55 1.40
CA GLY A 40 18.51 1.36 0.37
C GLY A 40 17.15 0.86 -0.12
N ALA A 41 16.77 -0.39 0.17
CA ALA A 41 15.62 -1.00 -0.51
C ALA A 41 14.25 -0.54 0.03
N THR A 42 14.15 -0.17 1.31
CA THR A 42 12.83 0.12 1.94
C THR A 42 12.39 1.58 1.81
N ARG A 43 13.32 2.51 1.54
CA ARG A 43 13.01 3.96 1.50
C ARG A 43 12.44 4.44 0.16
N SER A 44 12.73 3.70 -0.93
CA SER A 44 12.29 4.03 -2.29
C SER A 44 10.78 3.82 -2.50
N GLY A 45 10.20 2.76 -1.92
CA GLY A 45 8.77 2.45 -2.07
C GLY A 45 7.85 3.49 -1.42
N SER A 46 8.17 3.91 -0.20
CA SER A 46 7.40 4.94 0.53
C SER A 46 7.46 6.31 -0.17
N THR A 47 8.63 6.70 -0.68
CA THR A 47 8.80 7.95 -1.43
C THR A 47 8.06 7.91 -2.77
N ALA A 48 8.15 6.81 -3.52
CA ALA A 48 7.46 6.64 -4.79
C ALA A 48 5.93 6.64 -4.60
N GLY A 49 5.41 5.94 -3.59
CA GLY A 49 4.00 5.95 -3.24
C GLY A 49 3.52 7.35 -2.88
N SER A 50 4.27 8.05 -2.02
CA SER A 50 3.95 9.44 -1.62
C SER A 50 3.87 10.39 -2.81
N ARG A 51 4.78 10.27 -3.80
CA ARG A 51 4.73 11.06 -5.03
C ARG A 51 3.51 10.69 -5.88
N LEU A 52 3.26 9.40 -6.10
CA LEU A 52 2.10 8.91 -6.84
C LEU A 52 0.79 9.48 -6.29
N PHE A 53 0.57 9.38 -4.97
CA PHE A 53 -0.64 9.87 -4.33
C PHE A 53 -0.80 11.38 -4.49
N ARG A 54 0.28 12.13 -4.29
CA ARG A 54 0.28 13.60 -4.45
C ARG A 54 -0.01 14.02 -5.88
N ASP A 55 0.59 13.36 -6.87
CA ASP A 55 0.40 13.71 -8.28
C ASP A 55 -1.04 13.44 -8.73
N ILE A 56 -1.67 12.36 -8.24
CA ILE A 56 -3.09 12.07 -8.47
C ILE A 56 -3.97 13.09 -7.77
N ALA A 57 -3.67 13.44 -6.51
CA ALA A 57 -4.41 14.45 -5.77
C ALA A 57 -4.39 15.82 -6.47
N ALA A 58 -3.23 16.24 -6.98
CA ALA A 58 -3.07 17.49 -7.72
C ALA A 58 -3.96 17.53 -8.98
N ARG A 59 -4.02 16.43 -9.74
CA ARG A 59 -4.91 16.33 -10.92
C ARG A 59 -6.39 16.40 -10.56
N CYS A 60 -6.77 15.90 -9.39
CA CYS A 60 -8.15 15.88 -8.93
C CYS A 60 -8.58 17.12 -8.13
N ALA A 61 -7.68 18.05 -7.83
CA ALA A 61 -7.96 19.25 -7.03
C ALA A 61 -9.18 20.06 -7.52
N GLY A 62 -9.43 20.08 -8.84
CA GLY A 62 -10.55 20.78 -9.47
C GLY A 62 -11.88 20.00 -9.58
N ALA A 63 -11.94 18.74 -9.19
CA ALA A 63 -13.14 17.91 -9.41
C ALA A 63 -14.39 18.37 -8.62
N SER A 64 -14.24 19.23 -7.60
CA SER A 64 -15.34 19.77 -6.80
C SER A 64 -16.09 20.95 -7.44
N THR A 65 -15.57 21.59 -8.51
CA THR A 65 -16.22 22.76 -9.11
C THR A 65 -17.33 22.41 -10.12
N ARG A 66 -17.44 21.14 -10.49
CA ARG A 66 -18.59 20.62 -11.23
C ARG A 66 -19.60 20.11 -10.21
N LEU A 67 -20.54 20.96 -9.81
CA LEU A 67 -21.72 20.52 -9.06
C LEU A 67 -22.31 19.30 -9.81
N PRO A 68 -22.43 18.13 -9.15
CA PRO A 68 -23.33 17.12 -9.66
C PRO A 68 -24.70 17.80 -9.78
N SER A 69 -25.37 17.65 -10.91
CA SER A 69 -26.83 17.83 -10.90
C SER A 69 -27.36 17.04 -9.71
N PRO A 70 -28.31 17.57 -8.92
CA PRO A 70 -28.95 16.78 -7.89
C PRO A 70 -29.36 15.45 -8.52
N PRO A 71 -29.13 14.30 -7.85
CA PRO A 71 -29.64 13.04 -8.36
C PRO A 71 -31.11 13.29 -8.70
N ALA A 72 -31.51 12.92 -9.92
CA ALA A 72 -32.93 12.84 -10.22
C ALA A 72 -33.54 12.05 -9.06
N SER A 73 -34.49 12.64 -8.36
CA SER A 73 -35.25 11.90 -7.36
C SER A 73 -35.68 10.62 -8.04
N ASP A 74 -35.19 9.49 -7.53
CA ASP A 74 -35.69 8.20 -8.00
C ASP A 74 -37.23 8.29 -7.97
N PRO A 75 -37.92 7.85 -9.03
CA PRO A 75 -39.37 7.69 -8.92
C PRO A 75 -39.62 6.86 -7.66
N PRO A 76 -40.62 7.21 -6.82
CA PRO A 76 -40.79 6.62 -5.51
C PRO A 76 -40.70 5.11 -5.63
N ASP A 77 -39.62 4.55 -5.07
CA ASP A 77 -39.39 3.12 -5.10
C ASP A 77 -40.62 2.45 -4.49
N ASN A 78 -41.15 1.46 -5.20
CA ASN A 78 -42.17 0.55 -4.65
C ASN A 78 -41.68 -0.20 -3.39
N ALA A 79 -40.43 0.01 -2.95
CA ALA A 79 -39.92 -0.38 -1.65
C ALA A 79 -40.72 0.23 -0.48
N ALA A 80 -41.36 1.39 -0.66
CA ALA A 80 -42.26 1.97 0.34
C ALA A 80 -43.57 1.18 0.52
N LEU A 81 -43.89 0.24 -0.36
CA LEU A 81 -45.13 -0.56 -0.31
C LEU A 81 -44.92 -1.95 0.31
N ASN A 82 -43.70 -2.33 0.67
CA ASN A 82 -43.44 -3.61 1.33
C ASN A 82 -42.64 -3.41 2.64
N PRO A 83 -43.31 -3.42 3.82
CA PRO A 83 -42.65 -3.20 5.11
C PRO A 83 -41.61 -4.28 5.47
N GLU A 84 -41.56 -5.41 4.75
CA GLU A 84 -40.51 -6.39 4.93
C GLU A 84 -39.16 -5.91 4.33
N ASN A 85 -39.17 -5.15 3.23
CA ASN A 85 -37.94 -4.64 2.60
C ASN A 85 -37.18 -3.62 3.48
N SER A 86 -37.88 -2.83 4.31
CA SER A 86 -37.22 -1.91 5.23
C SER A 86 -36.46 -2.66 6.34
N ARG A 87 -37.02 -3.78 6.84
CA ARG A 87 -36.36 -4.62 7.85
C ARG A 87 -35.12 -5.34 7.31
N TYR A 88 -35.13 -5.77 6.05
CA TYR A 88 -33.94 -6.32 5.39
C TYR A 88 -32.86 -5.26 5.14
N ALA A 89 -33.26 -4.02 4.81
CA ALA A 89 -32.33 -2.90 4.69
C ALA A 89 -31.70 -2.49 6.05
N GLU A 90 -32.47 -2.57 7.14
CA GLU A 90 -31.98 -2.31 8.51
C GLU A 90 -30.89 -3.30 8.95
N ASN A 91 -30.95 -4.58 8.51
CA ASN A 91 -29.98 -5.60 8.90
C ASN A 91 -28.60 -5.43 8.22
N HIS A 92 -28.49 -4.62 7.17
CA HIS A 92 -27.21 -4.38 6.48
C HIS A 92 -26.55 -3.06 6.88
N GLY A 93 -26.94 -2.46 8.01
CA GLY A 93 -26.31 -1.26 8.57
C GLY A 93 -24.78 -1.36 8.66
N TYR A 94 -24.27 -2.56 9.01
CA TYR A 94 -22.82 -2.82 9.08
C TYR A 94 -22.09 -2.65 7.73
N LYS A 95 -22.79 -2.76 6.60
CA LYS A 95 -22.23 -2.54 5.25
C LYS A 95 -22.31 -1.08 4.78
N GLN A 96 -22.83 -0.17 5.59
CA GLN A 96 -22.88 1.24 5.23
C GLN A 96 -21.47 1.83 5.16
N THR A 97 -21.25 2.61 4.10
CA THR A 97 -19.99 3.34 3.88
C THR A 97 -20.20 4.84 4.03
N ALA A 98 -19.16 5.53 4.46
CA ALA A 98 -19.14 6.98 4.49
C ALA A 98 -19.32 7.56 3.08
N ARG A 99 -20.00 8.70 2.96
CA ARG A 99 -20.08 9.42 1.69
C ARG A 99 -18.70 9.95 1.30
N ILE A 100 -18.30 9.74 0.04
CA ILE A 100 -17.05 10.29 -0.52
C ILE A 100 -17.30 11.60 -1.26
N THR A 101 -16.36 12.54 -1.15
CA THR A 101 -16.41 13.81 -1.88
C THR A 101 -16.14 13.61 -3.37
N PRO A 102 -16.50 14.58 -4.25
CA PRO A 102 -16.15 14.50 -5.68
C PRO A 102 -14.65 14.36 -5.94
N ASN A 103 -13.81 15.05 -5.18
CA ASN A 103 -12.36 14.92 -5.26
C ASN A 103 -11.89 13.52 -4.84
N ALA A 104 -12.38 12.97 -3.73
CA ALA A 104 -12.07 11.61 -3.31
C ALA A 104 -12.49 10.57 -4.36
N ARG A 105 -13.67 10.74 -4.97
CA ARG A 105 -14.13 9.90 -6.08
C ARG A 105 -13.18 9.97 -7.28
N CYS A 106 -12.79 11.16 -7.71
CA CYS A 106 -11.81 11.35 -8.79
C CYS A 106 -10.50 10.60 -8.51
N ARG A 107 -9.95 10.75 -7.30
CA ARG A 107 -8.69 10.08 -6.94
C ARG A 107 -8.86 8.56 -6.94
N GLY A 108 -9.91 8.05 -6.30
CA GLY A 108 -10.20 6.62 -6.27
C GLY A 108 -10.33 6.02 -7.67
N THR A 109 -11.10 6.66 -8.56
CA THR A 109 -11.22 6.23 -9.96
C THR A 109 -9.88 6.22 -10.68
N ALA A 110 -9.06 7.27 -10.53
CA ALA A 110 -7.74 7.33 -11.16
C ALA A 110 -6.79 6.21 -10.69
N HIS A 111 -6.85 5.85 -9.41
CA HIS A 111 -6.10 4.73 -8.86
C HIS A 111 -6.65 3.38 -9.36
N ALA A 112 -7.97 3.21 -9.39
CA ALA A 112 -8.63 2.02 -9.90
C ALA A 112 -8.29 1.77 -11.38
N GLU A 113 -8.30 2.80 -12.22
CA GLU A 113 -7.91 2.72 -13.63
C GLU A 113 -6.46 2.26 -13.81
N ARG A 114 -5.54 2.84 -13.02
CA ARG A 114 -4.13 2.45 -13.04
C ARG A 114 -3.93 0.98 -12.69
N ILE A 115 -4.59 0.50 -11.63
CA ILE A 115 -4.50 -0.91 -11.20
C ILE A 115 -5.15 -1.82 -12.25
N THR A 116 -6.32 -1.43 -12.76
CA THR A 116 -7.05 -2.17 -13.80
C THR A 116 -6.20 -2.37 -15.04
N ALA A 117 -5.51 -1.32 -15.51
CA ALA A 117 -4.66 -1.40 -16.69
C ALA A 117 -3.54 -2.44 -16.53
N GLU A 118 -2.93 -2.50 -15.34
CA GLU A 118 -1.80 -3.39 -15.06
C GLU A 118 -2.25 -4.82 -14.80
N LEU A 119 -3.39 -5.02 -14.13
CA LEU A 119 -4.01 -6.34 -13.99
C LEU A 119 -4.42 -6.92 -15.35
N ARG A 120 -4.96 -6.09 -16.25
CA ARG A 120 -5.29 -6.53 -17.62
C ARG A 120 -4.05 -6.92 -18.42
N LYS A 121 -2.95 -6.16 -18.30
CA LYS A 121 -1.66 -6.50 -18.93
C LYS A 121 -1.07 -7.80 -18.40
N ALA A 122 -1.16 -8.02 -17.09
CA ALA A 122 -0.66 -9.25 -16.45
C ALA A 122 -1.50 -10.49 -16.87
N GLY A 123 -2.80 -10.31 -17.04
CA GLY A 123 -3.74 -11.38 -17.38
C GLY A 123 -3.83 -12.49 -16.32
N PRO A 124 -4.57 -13.57 -16.59
CA PRO A 124 -4.81 -14.65 -15.62
C PRO A 124 -3.54 -15.40 -15.18
N ALA A 125 -2.52 -15.43 -16.05
CA ALA A 125 -1.26 -16.12 -15.76
C ALA A 125 -0.29 -15.26 -14.92
N GLY A 126 -0.42 -13.93 -14.98
CA GLY A 126 0.50 -13.00 -14.30
C GLY A 126 0.18 -12.74 -12.83
N VAL A 127 -1.03 -13.09 -12.37
CA VAL A 127 -1.43 -12.97 -10.96
C VAL A 127 -2.19 -14.22 -10.54
N ARG A 128 -1.50 -15.15 -9.87
CA ARG A 128 -2.04 -16.48 -9.55
C ARG A 128 -2.39 -16.67 -8.08
N ASN A 129 -1.74 -15.90 -7.21
CA ASN A 129 -1.88 -15.99 -5.77
C ASN A 129 -1.79 -14.60 -5.11
N GLU A 130 -2.04 -14.55 -3.80
CA GLU A 130 -2.00 -13.31 -3.00
C GLU A 130 -0.63 -12.62 -3.05
N GLY A 131 0.46 -13.39 -3.07
CA GLY A 131 1.82 -12.87 -3.19
C GLY A 131 2.07 -12.16 -4.53
N ASP A 132 1.62 -12.75 -5.64
CA ASP A 132 1.75 -12.14 -6.96
C ASP A 132 0.99 -10.80 -7.04
N LEU A 133 -0.21 -10.75 -6.47
CA LEU A 133 -1.03 -9.54 -6.43
C LEU A 133 -0.41 -8.48 -5.53
N ALA A 134 0.06 -8.86 -4.34
CA ALA A 134 0.77 -7.94 -3.45
C ALA A 134 2.02 -7.37 -4.12
N ALA A 135 2.82 -8.21 -4.79
CA ALA A 135 4.00 -7.78 -5.51
C ALA A 135 3.66 -6.86 -6.69
N LEU A 136 2.55 -7.12 -7.40
CA LEU A 136 2.06 -6.22 -8.45
C LEU A 136 1.69 -4.85 -7.88
N LEU A 137 0.91 -4.80 -6.81
CA LEU A 137 0.49 -3.55 -6.17
C LEU A 137 1.68 -2.76 -5.62
N GLU A 138 2.65 -3.44 -5.01
CA GLU A 138 3.87 -2.82 -4.51
C GLU A 138 4.72 -2.22 -5.64
N ARG A 139 4.87 -2.91 -6.77
CA ARG A 139 5.53 -2.36 -7.98
C ARG A 139 4.81 -1.14 -8.54
N LEU A 140 3.50 -1.04 -8.33
CA LEU A 140 2.71 0.13 -8.70
C LEU A 140 2.78 1.28 -7.69
N ALA A 141 3.59 1.12 -6.65
CA ALA A 141 3.79 2.04 -5.54
C ALA A 141 2.61 2.13 -4.56
N TYR A 142 1.85 1.04 -4.41
CA TYR A 142 0.90 0.86 -3.31
C TYR A 142 1.56 0.03 -2.20
N PRO A 143 1.97 0.65 -1.08
CA PRO A 143 2.71 -0.03 -0.02
C PRO A 143 1.80 -0.96 0.80
N LYS A 144 2.42 -1.90 1.53
CA LYS A 144 1.70 -2.98 2.23
C LYS A 144 0.88 -2.50 3.43
N ASP A 145 1.26 -1.39 4.03
CA ASP A 145 0.56 -0.75 5.16
C ASP A 145 -0.82 -0.21 4.76
N VAL A 146 -1.02 0.11 3.49
CA VAL A 146 -2.32 0.56 2.97
C VAL A 146 -3.04 -0.51 2.13
N THR A 147 -2.46 -1.70 2.01
CA THR A 147 -2.93 -2.77 1.11
C THR A 147 -3.26 -4.05 1.87
N GLY A 148 -4.51 -4.49 1.77
CA GLY A 148 -4.92 -5.82 2.21
C GLY A 148 -5.21 -6.72 1.01
N VAL A 149 -4.40 -7.77 0.80
CA VAL A 149 -4.69 -8.79 -0.23
C VAL A 149 -5.34 -10.00 0.42
N HIS A 150 -6.35 -10.58 -0.23
CA HIS A 150 -7.13 -11.67 0.35
C HIS A 150 -7.76 -12.55 -0.72
N ARG A 151 -8.15 -13.77 -0.34
CA ARG A 151 -9.03 -14.63 -1.13
C ARG A 151 -10.44 -14.67 -0.51
N SER A 152 -11.45 -14.44 -1.33
CA SER A 152 -12.86 -14.50 -0.93
C SER A 152 -13.68 -15.20 -2.01
N GLY A 153 -14.48 -16.20 -1.62
CA GLY A 153 -15.31 -16.96 -2.56
C GLY A 153 -14.52 -17.66 -3.67
N GLY A 154 -13.25 -18.02 -3.42
CA GLY A 154 -12.36 -18.63 -4.43
C GLY A 154 -11.65 -17.62 -5.35
N SER A 155 -12.08 -16.35 -5.35
CA SER A 155 -11.47 -15.28 -6.13
C SER A 155 -10.41 -14.54 -5.33
N LEU A 156 -9.35 -14.10 -6.02
CA LEU A 156 -8.35 -13.24 -5.44
C LEU A 156 -8.85 -11.80 -5.40
N GLY A 157 -8.58 -11.06 -4.34
CA GLY A 157 -9.03 -9.69 -4.17
C GLY A 157 -8.05 -8.86 -3.37
N PHE A 158 -8.30 -7.56 -3.36
CA PHE A 158 -7.53 -6.62 -2.56
C PHE A 158 -8.40 -5.48 -2.04
N THR A 159 -7.94 -4.84 -0.99
CA THR A 159 -8.49 -3.62 -0.43
C THR A 159 -7.34 -2.60 -0.31
N LEU A 160 -7.58 -1.35 -0.70
CA LEU A 160 -6.63 -0.24 -0.51
C LEU A 160 -7.25 0.89 0.28
N SER A 161 -6.51 1.42 1.24
CA SER A 161 -6.83 2.66 1.96
C SER A 161 -6.05 3.82 1.33
N LEU A 162 -6.72 4.67 0.55
CA LEU A 162 -6.05 5.82 -0.04
C LEU A 162 -6.01 7.00 0.94
N PRO A 163 -4.96 7.83 0.90
CA PRO A 163 -4.93 9.08 1.64
C PRO A 163 -6.17 9.94 1.35
N ASP A 164 -6.64 10.60 2.40
CA ASP A 164 -7.73 11.57 2.34
C ASP A 164 -9.10 11.00 1.89
N GLY A 165 -9.35 9.70 2.11
CA GLY A 165 -10.71 9.20 2.36
C GLY A 165 -11.25 8.02 1.53
N PRO A 166 -10.91 7.82 0.24
CA PRO A 166 -11.53 6.73 -0.51
C PRO A 166 -10.84 5.39 -0.25
N CYS A 167 -11.66 4.34 -0.24
CA CYS A 167 -11.23 2.96 -0.26
C CYS A 167 -11.38 2.40 -1.67
N LEU A 168 -10.49 1.48 -2.05
CA LEU A 168 -10.68 0.64 -3.23
C LEU A 168 -10.85 -0.81 -2.82
N THR A 169 -11.84 -1.49 -3.38
CA THR A 169 -11.99 -2.94 -3.26
C THR A 169 -11.97 -3.56 -4.64
N GLY A 170 -11.00 -4.44 -4.89
CA GLY A 170 -10.84 -5.13 -6.16
C GLY A 170 -11.10 -6.62 -6.03
N ARG A 171 -11.84 -7.18 -7.00
CA ARG A 171 -12.08 -8.62 -7.16
C ARG A 171 -11.57 -9.06 -8.53
N LEU A 172 -10.60 -9.97 -8.52
CA LEU A 172 -10.06 -10.57 -9.73
C LEU A 172 -10.95 -11.74 -10.13
N GLY A 173 -11.37 -11.71 -11.39
CA GLY A 173 -12.22 -12.71 -12.00
C GLY A 173 -12.73 -12.21 -13.35
N PRO A 174 -13.59 -12.98 -14.03
CA PRO A 174 -14.42 -12.47 -15.11
C PRO A 174 -15.81 -12.07 -14.56
N PRO A 175 -16.14 -10.76 -14.45
CA PRO A 175 -15.34 -9.59 -14.82
C PRO A 175 -14.34 -9.15 -13.72
N LEU A 176 -13.27 -8.46 -14.15
CA LEU A 176 -12.39 -7.75 -13.23
C LEU A 176 -13.15 -6.52 -12.74
N ASP A 177 -13.35 -6.44 -11.44
CA ASP A 177 -14.15 -5.40 -10.79
C ASP A 177 -13.30 -4.68 -9.74
N ILE A 178 -13.27 -3.35 -9.80
CA ILE A 178 -12.59 -2.51 -8.80
C ILE A 178 -13.50 -1.34 -8.47
N GLU A 179 -14.02 -1.33 -7.24
CA GLU A 179 -14.96 -0.34 -6.75
C GLU A 179 -14.25 0.72 -5.91
N THR A 180 -14.69 1.98 -6.04
CA THR A 180 -14.32 3.08 -5.13
C THR A 180 -15.48 3.38 -4.18
N HIS A 181 -15.22 3.29 -2.88
CA HIS A 181 -16.22 3.57 -1.84
C HIS A 181 -15.60 4.36 -0.68
N GLY A 182 -16.43 4.81 0.27
CA GLY A 182 -15.93 5.36 1.53
C GLY A 182 -15.59 4.25 2.52
N ALA A 183 -14.93 4.60 3.62
CA ALA A 183 -14.74 3.66 4.72
C ALA A 183 -16.10 3.13 5.23
N TYR A 184 -16.17 1.83 5.49
CA TYR A 184 -17.23 1.23 6.28
C TYR A 184 -17.21 1.84 7.68
N MET A 185 -18.41 2.15 8.19
CA MET A 185 -18.56 2.86 9.47
C MET A 185 -17.94 2.11 10.66
N GLU A 186 -17.80 0.78 10.56
CA GLU A 186 -17.31 -0.09 11.64
C GLU A 186 -15.94 -0.72 11.37
N GLY A 187 -15.39 -0.60 10.15
CA GLY A 187 -14.27 -1.46 9.71
C GLY A 187 -13.21 -0.79 8.83
N GLY A 188 -13.30 0.52 8.59
CA GLY A 188 -12.37 1.20 7.69
C GLY A 188 -12.60 0.73 6.24
N CYS A 189 -11.54 0.39 5.51
CA CYS A 189 -11.70 -0.04 4.11
C CYS A 189 -12.06 -1.52 3.94
N ALA A 190 -11.85 -2.36 4.95
CA ALA A 190 -12.17 -3.78 4.85
C ALA A 190 -13.66 -4.00 5.06
N GLU A 191 -14.29 -4.80 4.18
CA GLU A 191 -15.71 -5.15 4.35
C GLU A 191 -15.89 -5.96 5.64
N PRO A 192 -16.78 -5.52 6.56
CA PRO A 192 -17.08 -6.24 7.78
C PRO A 192 -17.75 -7.59 7.47
N ARG A 193 -17.34 -8.64 8.20
CA ARG A 193 -17.77 -10.03 7.93
C ARG A 193 -19.09 -10.45 8.60
N GLY A 194 -19.77 -9.55 9.31
CA GLY A 194 -21.09 -9.78 9.90
C GLY A 194 -21.50 -8.66 10.85
N GLY A 195 -22.81 -8.45 11.01
CA GLY A 195 -23.43 -7.63 12.07
C GLY A 195 -23.83 -8.50 13.25
N HIS A 196 -23.81 -7.93 14.46
CA HIS A 196 -24.16 -8.61 15.72
C HIS A 196 -25.63 -9.01 15.81
#